data_AF-A0A3P1XT30-F1
#
_entry.id   AF-A0A3P1XT30-F1
#
_cell.length_a   1.000
_cell.length_b   1.000
_cell.length_c   1.000
_cell.angle_alpha   90.00
_cell.angle_beta   90.00
_cell.angle_gamma   90.00
#
_symmetry.space_group_name_H-M   'P 1'
#
loop_
_entity.id
_entity.type
_entity.pdbx_description
1 polymer ?
#
loop_
_entity_poly.entity_id
_entity_poly.type
_entity_poly.pdbx_seq_one_letter_code
_entity_poly.pdbx_strand_id
1 'polypeptide(L)'
;MKKLITAAALLWAMAGTLSAQTVTGFKCPHHPLKPNMFRHLADSVIKETYWKEGNRKPQPTRTKTICKYSKDRLTDTVTFYRNDTTTFFQKYTPDGHLLYLSTETLIPLDVNKSKPQKGLLISKYMYGEDGRLLKLEVLGKGYNDQPFEKLYIAYNYTYMMTDSGYVVEQTSSDIDKNKTEYVLDKKGRVIRVIDRDEKDRYITGDNGQRYRIGDFYYSYTDSGYTELHCMRADFCTKTDFIFDKKGRLKKEIVYKRTGENQWELYDSYGYFYFYKDGNPHNNIRIGKVSGRVYGTVGGAVVETEQTVEAAVYTFGGQPVKRQHIGAGTTRIPLPAGFYLITLNGTGHKVVVK
;
A
#
# COMPACT_ATOMS: atom_id res chain seq x y z
N MET A 1 2.13 37.86 49.27
CA MET A 1 0.94 37.77 48.40
C MET A 1 1.27 38.33 47.02
N LYS A 2 1.12 37.48 45.99
CA LYS A 2 0.84 37.77 44.57
C LYS A 2 1.85 38.57 43.70
N LYS A 3 2.21 37.86 42.61
CA LYS A 3 2.64 38.31 41.26
C LYS A 3 4.12 38.58 41.03
N LEU A 4 4.86 37.48 40.97
CA LEU A 4 5.99 37.29 40.05
C LEU A 4 5.48 36.60 38.77
N ILE A 5 6.20 36.80 37.66
CA ILE A 5 6.09 36.13 36.34
C ILE A 5 5.20 36.84 35.32
N THR A 6 5.75 37.82 34.60
CA THR A 6 5.23 38.22 33.27
C THR A 6 6.31 38.81 32.35
N ALA A 7 7.53 38.24 32.35
CA ALA A 7 8.58 38.72 31.43
C ALA A 7 9.56 37.63 30.92
N ALA A 8 9.26 36.34 31.10
CA ALA A 8 10.08 35.23 30.57
C ALA A 8 9.30 34.27 29.65
N ALA A 9 8.07 34.61 29.27
CA ALA A 9 7.22 33.76 28.42
C ALA A 9 7.28 34.09 26.91
N LEU A 10 8.03 35.12 26.51
CA LEU A 10 8.09 35.60 25.11
C LEU A 10 9.38 35.24 24.37
N LEU A 11 10.35 34.60 25.03
CA LEU A 11 11.58 34.11 24.39
C LEU A 11 11.72 32.58 24.39
N TRP A 12 10.71 31.86 24.89
CA TRP A 12 10.57 30.40 24.74
C TRP A 12 9.56 30.00 23.64
N ALA A 13 8.98 30.98 22.94
CA ALA A 13 8.10 30.74 21.78
C ALA A 13 8.86 30.52 20.46
N MET A 14 10.20 30.65 20.44
CA MET A 14 11.02 30.49 19.21
C MET A 14 12.19 29.50 19.34
N ALA A 15 12.18 28.63 20.36
CA ALA A 15 13.19 27.58 20.54
C ALA A 15 12.61 26.18 20.83
N GLY A 16 11.37 25.93 20.35
CA GLY A 16 10.68 24.64 20.44
C GLY A 16 10.44 23.94 19.10
N THR A 17 11.06 24.40 18.01
CA THR A 17 10.91 23.84 16.65
C THR A 17 11.75 22.58 16.40
N LEU A 18 11.99 21.78 17.44
CA LEU A 18 12.70 20.49 17.36
C LEU A 18 12.06 19.48 18.32
N SER A 19 10.84 19.02 18.01
CA SER A 19 10.41 17.61 18.16
C SER A 19 8.88 17.49 18.04
N ALA A 20 8.39 17.30 16.82
CA ALA A 20 7.08 16.71 16.50
C ALA A 20 6.87 16.56 14.97
N GLN A 21 7.74 17.16 14.14
CA GLN A 21 7.70 17.01 12.68
C GLN A 21 8.36 15.72 12.14
N THR A 22 8.76 14.78 13.00
CA THR A 22 9.45 13.53 12.58
C THR A 22 8.54 12.31 12.44
N VAL A 23 7.23 12.52 12.35
CA VAL A 23 6.28 11.55 11.73
C VAL A 23 5.45 12.28 10.66
N THR A 24 6.12 13.04 9.80
CA THR A 24 5.56 13.63 8.56
C THR A 24 5.34 12.59 7.44
N GLY A 25 5.38 11.30 7.78
CA GLY A 25 5.45 10.20 6.82
C GLY A 25 4.18 9.38 6.63
N PHE A 26 3.09 9.59 7.37
CA PHE A 26 1.82 8.89 7.08
C PHE A 26 0.96 9.72 6.13
N LYS A 27 1.38 9.82 4.86
CA LYS A 27 0.54 10.39 3.81
C LYS A 27 -0.69 9.50 3.66
N CYS A 28 -1.88 10.05 3.89
CA CYS A 28 -3.15 9.31 3.85
C CYS A 28 -3.31 8.50 2.54
N PRO A 29 -3.97 7.32 2.54
CA PRO A 29 -4.13 6.53 1.31
C PRO A 29 -4.93 7.25 0.22
N HIS A 30 -5.82 8.17 0.58
CA HIS A 30 -6.83 8.70 -0.35
C HIS A 30 -7.05 10.21 -0.18
N HIS A 31 -5.99 11.03 -0.23
CA HIS A 31 -6.17 12.48 -0.34
C HIS A 31 -6.18 12.89 -1.83
N PRO A 32 -7.33 13.05 -2.50
CA PRO A 32 -7.39 13.42 -3.92
C PRO A 32 -6.74 14.77 -4.27
N LEU A 33 -6.57 15.70 -3.32
CA LEU A 33 -5.82 16.95 -3.57
C LEU A 33 -4.29 16.76 -3.48
N LYS A 34 -3.83 15.64 -2.92
CA LYS A 34 -2.41 15.28 -2.80
C LYS A 34 -2.28 13.75 -2.88
N PRO A 35 -2.60 13.13 -4.05
CA PRO A 35 -2.51 11.69 -4.23
C PRO A 35 -1.04 11.30 -4.33
N ASN A 36 -0.32 11.47 -3.23
CA ASN A 36 0.98 10.86 -3.06
C ASN A 36 0.72 9.40 -2.77
N MET A 37 0.62 8.59 -3.81
CA MET A 37 0.79 7.15 -3.64
C MET A 37 2.12 6.97 -2.92
N PHE A 38 2.12 6.20 -1.83
CA PHE A 38 3.32 5.88 -1.06
C PHE A 38 4.36 5.26 -1.99
N ARG A 39 5.25 6.09 -2.52
CA ARG A 39 6.40 5.62 -3.30
C ARG A 39 7.41 5.16 -2.29
N HIS A 40 7.50 3.84 -2.15
CA HIS A 40 8.46 3.25 -1.24
C HIS A 40 9.88 3.57 -1.75
N LEU A 41 10.75 4.00 -0.84
CA LEU A 41 12.15 4.27 -1.15
C LEU A 41 12.93 3.01 -1.56
N ALA A 42 12.33 1.83 -1.40
CA ALA A 42 12.81 0.56 -1.92
C ALA A 42 12.86 0.55 -3.46
N ASP A 43 13.68 -0.34 -4.03
CA ASP A 43 13.71 -0.63 -5.46
C ASP A 43 12.59 -1.58 -5.87
N SER A 44 12.13 -2.42 -4.93
CA SER A 44 10.91 -3.20 -5.10
C SER A 44 10.27 -3.55 -3.77
N VAL A 45 8.95 -3.76 -3.79
CA VAL A 45 8.17 -4.24 -2.65
C VAL A 45 7.38 -5.47 -3.05
N ILE A 46 7.35 -6.44 -2.14
CA ILE A 46 6.51 -7.62 -2.24
C ILE A 46 5.44 -7.52 -1.16
N LYS A 47 4.17 -7.59 -1.58
CA LYS A 47 3.00 -7.77 -0.70
C LYS A 47 2.52 -9.21 -0.82
N GLU A 48 2.36 -9.87 0.32
CA GLU A 48 1.86 -11.24 0.40
C GLU A 48 0.60 -11.29 1.24
N THR A 49 -0.41 -12.02 0.77
CA THR A 49 -1.68 -12.23 1.49
C THR A 49 -1.70 -13.61 2.13
N TYR A 50 -2.11 -13.67 3.40
CA TYR A 50 -2.26 -14.90 4.18
C TYR A 50 -3.69 -15.03 4.72
N TRP A 51 -4.35 -16.17 4.45
CA TRP A 51 -5.65 -16.53 5.02
C TRP A 51 -5.55 -16.94 6.49
N LYS A 52 -6.66 -16.80 7.23
CA LYS A 52 -6.93 -17.62 8.41
C LYS A 52 -8.14 -18.53 8.17
N GLU A 53 -7.87 -19.83 8.11
CA GLU A 53 -8.66 -20.85 8.79
C GLU A 53 -7.72 -21.57 9.76
N GLY A 54 -8.03 -21.53 11.06
CA GLY A 54 -7.44 -22.41 12.08
C GLY A 54 -5.95 -22.20 12.40
N ASN A 55 -5.64 -21.94 13.67
CA ASN A 55 -4.27 -21.98 14.19
C ASN A 55 -3.60 -23.34 13.88
N ARG A 56 -2.48 -23.37 13.12
CA ARG A 56 -1.26 -24.18 13.41
C ARG A 56 -0.20 -24.34 12.31
N LYS A 57 -0.33 -23.82 11.08
CA LYS A 57 0.79 -23.87 10.09
C LYS A 57 0.94 -22.57 9.29
N PRO A 58 2.17 -22.13 8.95
CA PRO A 58 2.37 -21.07 7.96
C PRO A 58 1.83 -21.55 6.61
N GLN A 59 0.72 -20.95 6.18
CA GLN A 59 0.04 -21.29 4.94
C GLN A 59 0.78 -20.71 3.72
N PRO A 60 0.67 -21.33 2.53
CA PRO A 60 1.19 -20.78 1.29
C PRO A 60 0.50 -19.44 0.96
N THR A 61 1.27 -18.50 0.41
CA THR A 61 0.79 -17.19 -0.04
C THR A 61 -0.32 -17.35 -1.09
N ARG A 62 -1.51 -16.79 -0.84
CA ARG A 62 -2.66 -16.89 -1.78
C ARG A 62 -2.47 -16.00 -3.01
N THR A 63 -2.05 -14.78 -2.76
CA THR A 63 -1.82 -13.77 -3.79
C THR A 63 -0.54 -13.03 -3.49
N LYS A 64 0.16 -12.68 -4.56
CA LYS A 64 1.41 -11.94 -4.47
C LYS A 64 1.33 -10.70 -5.32
N THR A 65 1.71 -9.56 -4.77
CA THR A 65 1.93 -8.34 -5.55
C THR A 65 3.40 -7.97 -5.50
N ILE A 66 4.00 -7.72 -6.66
CA ILE A 66 5.38 -7.26 -6.79
C ILE A 66 5.35 -5.88 -7.42
N CYS A 67 5.74 -4.87 -6.66
CA CYS A 67 5.94 -3.52 -7.16
C CYS A 67 7.43 -3.31 -7.43
N LYS A 68 7.81 -2.97 -8.65
CA LYS A 68 9.19 -2.62 -9.05
C LYS A 68 9.21 -1.14 -9.43
N TYR A 69 10.16 -0.41 -8.87
CA TYR A 69 10.30 1.02 -9.08
C TYR A 69 11.47 1.30 -10.03
N SER A 70 11.27 2.18 -11.01
CA SER A 70 12.35 2.64 -11.87
C SER A 70 13.38 3.46 -11.09
N LYS A 71 14.61 3.54 -11.62
CA LYS A 71 15.67 4.35 -11.01
C LYS A 71 15.35 5.85 -11.03
N ASP A 72 14.74 6.32 -12.10
CA ASP A 72 14.30 7.73 -12.25
C ASP A 72 13.06 8.06 -11.39
N ARG A 73 12.42 7.04 -10.79
CA ARG A 73 11.18 7.18 -10.03
C ARG A 73 10.05 7.80 -10.85
N LEU A 74 10.05 7.64 -12.16
CA LEU A 74 8.98 8.11 -13.02
C LEU A 74 8.11 6.98 -13.56
N THR A 75 8.57 5.72 -13.50
CA THR A 75 7.85 4.58 -14.07
C THR A 75 7.90 3.38 -13.15
N ASP A 76 6.74 2.85 -12.78
CA ASP A 76 6.63 1.70 -11.90
C ASP A 76 5.93 0.54 -12.60
N THR A 77 6.29 -0.68 -12.23
CA THR A 77 5.62 -1.90 -12.69
C THR A 77 5.05 -2.64 -11.50
N VAL A 78 3.75 -2.91 -11.50
CA VAL A 78 3.08 -3.69 -10.46
C VAL A 78 2.58 -4.98 -11.06
N THR A 79 3.07 -6.11 -10.59
CA THR A 79 2.61 -7.42 -11.06
C THR A 79 1.84 -8.12 -9.95
N PHE A 80 0.60 -8.47 -10.24
CA PHE A 80 -0.30 -9.20 -9.37
C PHE A 80 -0.39 -10.66 -9.83
N TYR A 81 -0.12 -11.58 -8.91
CA TYR A 81 -0.21 -13.02 -9.11
C TYR A 81 -1.38 -13.55 -8.28
N ARG A 82 -2.46 -13.97 -8.94
CA ARG A 82 -3.66 -14.58 -8.33
C ARG A 82 -4.34 -15.51 -9.33
N ASN A 83 -3.90 -16.76 -9.43
CA ASN A 83 -4.33 -17.72 -10.46
C ASN A 83 -4.00 -17.27 -11.90
N ASP A 84 -4.17 -15.99 -12.23
CA ASP A 84 -3.68 -15.27 -13.39
C ASP A 84 -2.50 -14.33 -13.04
N THR A 85 -1.89 -13.73 -14.06
CA THR A 85 -0.86 -12.69 -13.88
C THR A 85 -1.33 -11.40 -14.53
N THR A 86 -1.63 -10.38 -13.73
CA THR A 86 -1.95 -9.05 -14.24
C THR A 86 -0.79 -8.10 -13.94
N THR A 87 -0.33 -7.36 -14.95
CA THR A 87 0.73 -6.37 -14.82
C THR A 87 0.21 -4.99 -15.13
N PHE A 88 0.52 -4.04 -14.25
CA PHE A 88 0.23 -2.62 -14.42
C PHE A 88 1.52 -1.86 -14.66
N PHE A 89 1.47 -0.94 -15.61
CA PHE A 89 2.54 0.04 -15.86
C PHE A 89 2.04 1.41 -15.46
N GLN A 90 2.74 2.05 -14.54
CA GLN A 90 2.39 3.36 -14.01
C GLN A 90 3.47 4.35 -14.40
N LYS A 91 3.10 5.53 -14.89
CA LYS A 91 4.03 6.63 -15.14
C LYS A 91 3.58 7.85 -14.36
N TYR A 92 4.54 8.62 -13.89
CA TYR A 92 4.33 9.74 -13.00
C TYR A 92 5.08 10.98 -13.44
N THR A 93 4.64 12.13 -12.93
CA THR A 93 5.41 13.37 -12.93
C THR A 93 6.56 13.31 -11.90
N PRO A 94 7.57 14.20 -12.03
CA PRO A 94 8.66 14.31 -11.05
C PRO A 94 8.21 14.63 -9.62
N ASP A 95 7.10 15.35 -9.46
CA ASP A 95 6.49 15.71 -8.17
C ASP A 95 5.52 14.63 -7.63
N GLY A 96 5.32 13.54 -8.36
CA GLY A 96 4.70 12.32 -7.85
C GLY A 96 3.24 12.10 -8.24
N HIS A 97 2.66 12.93 -9.11
CA HIS A 97 1.33 12.72 -9.66
C HIS A 97 1.34 11.59 -10.70
N LEU A 98 0.37 10.68 -10.62
CA LEU A 98 0.22 9.60 -11.59
C LEU A 98 -0.28 10.19 -12.91
N LEU A 99 0.46 10.08 -13.99
CA LEU A 99 0.06 10.56 -15.32
C LEU A 99 -0.68 9.50 -16.13
N TYR A 100 -0.25 8.25 -15.96
CA TYR A 100 -0.62 7.17 -16.86
C TYR A 100 -0.63 5.84 -16.11
N LEU A 101 -1.66 5.04 -16.36
CA LEU A 101 -1.76 3.66 -15.93
C LEU A 101 -2.18 2.80 -17.14
N SER A 102 -1.40 1.77 -17.45
CA SER A 102 -1.78 0.75 -18.43
C SER A 102 -1.90 -0.60 -17.76
N THR A 103 -2.91 -1.37 -18.16
CA THR A 103 -3.16 -2.72 -17.64
C THR A 103 -2.94 -3.76 -18.72
N GLU A 104 -2.05 -4.71 -18.46
CA GLU A 104 -1.83 -5.91 -19.26
C GLU A 104 -2.21 -7.15 -18.44
N THR A 105 -3.23 -7.89 -18.88
CA THR A 105 -3.68 -9.12 -18.21
C THR A 105 -3.23 -10.34 -19.01
N LEU A 106 -2.38 -11.16 -18.41
CA LEU A 106 -2.01 -12.48 -18.92
C LEU A 106 -2.93 -13.51 -18.25
N ILE A 107 -3.97 -13.92 -18.98
CA ILE A 107 -4.82 -15.05 -18.57
C ILE A 107 -4.00 -16.33 -18.81
N PRO A 108 -3.85 -17.23 -17.83
CA PRO A 108 -3.22 -18.53 -18.05
C PRO A 108 -4.00 -19.27 -19.14
N LEU A 109 -3.27 -19.73 -20.15
CA LEU A 109 -3.81 -20.61 -21.17
C LEU A 109 -4.37 -21.86 -20.49
N ASP A 110 -5.69 -22.01 -20.56
CA ASP A 110 -6.25 -23.35 -20.64
C ASP A 110 -5.62 -24.02 -21.86
N VAL A 111 -5.25 -25.30 -21.74
CA VAL A 111 -4.21 -26.02 -22.51
C VAL A 111 -4.33 -25.97 -24.05
N ASN A 112 -5.37 -25.36 -24.63
CA ASN A 112 -5.59 -25.40 -26.08
C ASN A 112 -5.92 -24.11 -26.84
N LYS A 113 -6.06 -22.88 -26.27
CA LYS A 113 -6.34 -21.70 -27.13
C LYS A 113 -5.81 -20.32 -26.66
N SER A 114 -4.97 -19.74 -27.52
CA SER A 114 -4.83 -18.33 -27.93
C SER A 114 -4.00 -17.32 -27.09
N LYS A 115 -3.47 -16.32 -27.82
CA LYS A 115 -2.35 -15.40 -27.55
C LYS A 115 -2.54 -14.47 -26.33
N PRO A 116 -1.45 -13.96 -25.72
CA PRO A 116 -1.54 -12.90 -24.71
C PRO A 116 -2.29 -11.68 -25.24
N GLN A 117 -3.29 -11.20 -24.52
CA GLN A 117 -4.02 -9.98 -24.86
C GLN A 117 -3.29 -8.78 -24.26
N LYS A 118 -2.66 -7.97 -25.12
CA LYS A 118 -1.91 -6.78 -24.73
C LYS A 118 -2.85 -5.57 -24.60
N GLY A 119 -2.83 -4.89 -23.46
CA GLY A 119 -3.50 -3.60 -23.21
C GLY A 119 -5.02 -3.63 -23.22
N LEU A 120 -5.66 -3.93 -22.07
CA LEU A 120 -7.13 -3.89 -21.96
C LEU A 120 -7.63 -2.45 -21.76
N LEU A 121 -6.94 -1.66 -20.92
CA LEU A 121 -7.32 -0.30 -20.53
C LEU A 121 -6.08 0.58 -20.27
N ILE A 122 -6.16 1.84 -20.70
CA ILE A 122 -5.20 2.91 -20.45
C ILE A 122 -5.94 4.05 -19.73
N SER A 123 -5.47 4.45 -18.56
CA SER A 123 -5.99 5.60 -17.82
C SER A 123 -5.01 6.76 -17.88
N LYS A 124 -5.45 7.93 -18.34
CA LYS A 124 -4.68 9.18 -18.39
C LYS A 124 -5.24 10.16 -17.37
N TYR A 125 -4.38 10.76 -16.57
CA TYR A 125 -4.75 11.66 -15.49
C TYR A 125 -4.21 13.06 -15.79
N MET A 126 -5.06 14.07 -15.63
CA MET A 126 -4.73 15.46 -15.93
C MET A 126 -4.98 16.32 -14.71
N TYR A 127 -3.97 17.11 -14.34
CA TYR A 127 -3.98 17.92 -13.12
C TYR A 127 -3.98 19.41 -13.46
N GLY A 128 -4.56 20.21 -12.58
CA GLY A 128 -4.42 21.67 -12.61
C GLY A 128 -3.06 22.12 -12.11
N GLU A 129 -2.77 23.41 -12.27
CA GLU A 129 -1.51 24.01 -11.77
C GLU A 129 -1.34 23.87 -10.25
N ASP A 130 -2.45 23.72 -9.53
CA ASP A 130 -2.49 23.51 -8.08
C ASP A 130 -2.34 22.04 -7.65
N GLY A 131 -2.13 21.12 -8.61
CA GLY A 131 -1.92 19.70 -8.37
C GLY A 131 -3.21 18.89 -8.15
N ARG A 132 -4.40 19.50 -8.26
CA ARG A 132 -5.68 18.77 -8.18
C ARG A 132 -5.96 18.01 -9.46
N LEU A 133 -6.51 16.79 -9.34
CA LEU A 133 -6.95 16.01 -10.50
C LEU A 133 -8.17 16.69 -11.12
N LEU A 134 -8.07 17.14 -12.36
CA LEU A 134 -9.19 17.79 -13.07
C LEU A 134 -9.93 16.82 -13.97
N LYS A 135 -9.19 15.86 -14.55
CA LYS A 135 -9.75 14.92 -15.54
C LYS A 135 -9.07 13.56 -15.47
N LEU A 136 -9.86 12.50 -15.61
CA LEU A 136 -9.41 11.14 -15.88
C LEU A 136 -10.02 10.66 -17.19
N GLU A 137 -9.19 10.23 -18.13
CA GLU A 137 -9.64 9.60 -19.37
C GLU A 137 -9.26 8.13 -19.34
N VAL A 138 -10.21 7.25 -19.64
CA VAL A 138 -9.96 5.82 -19.79
C VAL A 138 -10.17 5.47 -21.25
N LEU A 139 -9.10 4.98 -21.88
CA LEU A 139 -9.07 4.46 -23.24
C LEU A 139 -9.07 2.93 -23.17
N GLY A 140 -9.80 2.27 -24.06
CA GLY A 140 -9.92 0.81 -24.04
C GLY A 140 -9.90 0.19 -25.43
N LYS A 141 -9.62 -1.12 -25.47
CA LYS A 141 -9.87 -1.95 -26.65
C LYS A 141 -11.29 -2.50 -26.57
N GLY A 142 -12.10 -2.34 -27.62
CA GLY A 142 -13.30 -3.17 -27.78
C GLY A 142 -12.89 -4.63 -28.01
N TYR A 143 -13.60 -5.60 -27.45
CA TYR A 143 -13.42 -7.00 -27.85
C TYR A 143 -13.52 -7.09 -29.39
N ASN A 144 -12.61 -7.84 -30.04
CA ASN A 144 -12.51 -8.05 -31.51
C ASN A 144 -11.74 -7.00 -32.33
N ASP A 145 -10.42 -6.89 -32.12
CA ASP A 145 -9.45 -6.32 -33.09
C ASP A 145 -9.75 -4.91 -33.66
N GLN A 146 -10.51 -4.09 -32.93
CA GLN A 146 -10.62 -2.66 -33.21
C GLN A 146 -9.32 -1.92 -32.85
N PRO A 147 -9.05 -0.76 -33.50
CA PRO A 147 -7.84 0.01 -33.28
C PRO A 147 -7.64 0.36 -31.81
N PHE A 148 -6.38 0.37 -31.39
CA PHE A 148 -5.97 0.89 -30.08
C PHE A 148 -6.40 2.35 -29.94
N GLU A 149 -6.82 2.75 -28.73
CA GLU A 149 -7.10 4.14 -28.31
C GLU A 149 -8.47 4.75 -28.65
N LYS A 150 -9.57 4.00 -28.54
CA LYS A 150 -10.90 4.64 -28.44
C LYS A 150 -11.13 5.12 -27.00
N LEU A 151 -11.55 6.38 -26.84
CA LEU A 151 -12.02 6.90 -25.56
C LEU A 151 -13.24 6.08 -25.12
N TYR A 152 -13.10 5.41 -23.97
CA TYR A 152 -14.14 4.59 -23.39
C TYR A 152 -15.01 5.41 -22.44
N ILE A 153 -14.38 6.11 -21.50
CA ILE A 153 -15.07 7.00 -20.56
C ILE A 153 -14.15 8.14 -20.14
N ALA A 154 -14.72 9.31 -19.90
CA ALA A 154 -14.01 10.44 -19.31
C ALA A 154 -14.73 10.90 -18.04
N TYR A 155 -13.95 11.21 -17.01
CA TYR A 155 -14.43 11.78 -15.75
C TYR A 155 -13.84 13.15 -15.56
N ASN A 156 -14.68 14.13 -15.23
CA ASN A 156 -14.28 15.46 -14.80
C ASN A 156 -14.47 15.57 -13.30
N TYR A 157 -13.57 16.28 -12.63
CA TYR A 157 -13.59 16.44 -11.18
C TYR A 157 -13.69 17.92 -10.82
N THR A 158 -14.63 18.25 -9.94
CA THR A 158 -14.76 19.57 -9.33
C THR A 158 -14.64 19.44 -7.81
N TYR A 159 -14.16 20.51 -7.18
CA TYR A 159 -13.83 20.51 -5.75
C TYR A 159 -14.52 21.68 -5.06
N MET A 160 -15.13 21.39 -3.91
CA MET A 160 -15.78 22.39 -3.06
C MET A 160 -15.23 22.28 -1.65
N MET A 161 -14.61 23.35 -1.14
CA MET A 161 -14.10 23.39 0.24
C MET A 161 -15.26 23.52 1.23
N THR A 162 -15.13 22.88 2.39
CA THR A 162 -16.08 22.98 3.51
C THR A 162 -15.33 23.33 4.80
N ASP A 163 -16.05 23.72 5.84
CA ASP A 163 -15.46 24.04 7.15
C ASP A 163 -14.68 22.85 7.76
N SER A 164 -15.08 21.63 7.41
CA SER A 164 -14.52 20.39 7.93
C SER A 164 -13.68 19.61 6.92
N GLY A 165 -13.49 20.10 5.70
CA GLY A 165 -12.78 19.38 4.64
C GLY A 165 -13.14 19.82 3.23
N TYR A 166 -13.54 18.89 2.38
CA TYR A 166 -13.95 19.20 1.01
C TYR A 166 -14.82 18.11 0.39
N VAL A 167 -15.57 18.48 -0.65
CA VAL A 167 -16.37 17.60 -1.50
C VAL A 167 -15.73 17.53 -2.88
N VAL A 168 -15.65 16.32 -3.43
CA VAL A 168 -15.25 16.04 -4.81
C VAL A 168 -16.49 15.58 -5.56
N GLU A 169 -16.86 16.30 -6.62
CA GLU A 169 -17.88 15.84 -7.56
C GLU A 169 -17.21 15.31 -8.81
N GLN A 170 -17.44 14.03 -9.09
CA GLN A 170 -17.00 13.34 -10.29
C GLN A 170 -18.19 13.29 -11.26
N THR A 171 -18.03 13.83 -12.47
CA THR A 171 -19.03 13.76 -13.54
C THR A 171 -18.47 12.93 -14.70
N SER A 172 -19.15 11.85 -15.07
CA SER A 172 -18.78 11.04 -16.22
C SER A 172 -19.38 11.58 -17.52
N SER A 173 -18.80 11.20 -18.66
CA SER A 173 -19.37 11.47 -19.99
C SER A 173 -20.75 10.85 -20.22
N ASP A 174 -21.11 9.83 -19.44
CA ASP A 174 -22.36 9.07 -19.55
C ASP A 174 -23.43 9.57 -18.55
N ILE A 175 -23.25 10.77 -17.99
CA ILE A 175 -24.20 11.51 -17.12
C ILE A 175 -24.25 11.04 -15.66
N ASP A 176 -23.49 10.01 -15.28
CA ASP A 176 -23.34 9.63 -13.87
C ASP A 176 -22.56 10.71 -13.10
N LYS A 177 -23.11 11.09 -11.94
CA LYS A 177 -22.47 11.99 -10.99
C LYS A 177 -22.28 11.26 -9.68
N ASN A 178 -21.05 11.28 -9.16
CA ASN A 178 -20.74 10.82 -7.81
C ASN A 178 -20.18 12.00 -7.00
N LYS A 179 -20.70 12.23 -5.80
CA LYS A 179 -20.17 13.17 -4.81
C LYS A 179 -19.55 12.43 -3.64
N THR A 180 -18.26 12.63 -3.44
CA THR A 180 -17.54 12.11 -2.28
C THR A 180 -17.06 13.26 -1.39
N GLU A 181 -17.41 13.25 -0.11
CA GLU A 181 -16.88 14.19 0.87
C GLU A 181 -15.77 13.57 1.72
N TYR A 182 -14.73 14.36 1.95
CA TYR A 182 -13.59 14.04 2.80
C TYR A 182 -13.60 14.96 4.01
N VAL A 183 -13.83 14.40 5.19
CA VAL A 183 -13.82 15.12 6.47
C VAL A 183 -12.45 15.00 7.12
N LEU A 184 -11.90 16.12 7.56
CA LEU A 184 -10.56 16.26 8.11
C LEU A 184 -10.58 16.53 9.61
N ASP A 185 -9.56 16.06 10.33
CA ASP A 185 -9.30 16.51 11.69
C ASP A 185 -8.54 17.86 11.72
N LYS A 186 -8.31 18.38 12.92
CA LYS A 186 -7.56 19.63 13.15
C LYS A 186 -6.11 19.59 12.66
N LYS A 187 -5.57 18.40 12.34
CA LYS A 187 -4.23 18.19 11.79
C LYS A 187 -4.27 18.01 10.26
N GLY A 188 -5.43 18.14 9.63
CA GLY A 188 -5.62 17.98 8.18
C GLY A 188 -5.64 16.53 7.70
N ARG A 189 -5.86 15.55 8.60
CA ARG A 189 -5.92 14.12 8.26
C ARG A 189 -7.36 13.70 8.00
N VAL A 190 -7.60 12.84 7.01
CA VAL A 190 -8.94 12.34 6.69
C VAL A 190 -9.42 11.43 7.82
N ILE A 191 -10.50 11.80 8.49
CA ILE A 191 -11.14 10.99 9.54
C ILE A 191 -12.40 10.28 9.06
N ARG A 192 -12.99 10.75 7.95
CA ARG A 192 -14.17 10.14 7.35
C ARG A 192 -14.24 10.42 5.85
N VAL A 193 -14.68 9.42 5.07
CA VAL A 193 -15.04 9.57 3.66
C VAL A 193 -16.50 9.18 3.51
N ILE A 194 -17.27 10.03 2.85
CA ILE A 194 -18.73 9.97 2.76
C ILE A 194 -19.14 9.97 1.29
N ASP A 195 -19.78 8.90 0.82
CA ASP A 195 -20.48 8.90 -0.46
C ASP A 195 -21.83 9.62 -0.31
N ARG A 196 -21.95 10.82 -0.88
CA ARG A 196 -23.12 11.68 -0.71
C ARG A 196 -24.32 11.27 -1.56
N ASP A 197 -24.16 10.32 -2.48
CA ASP A 197 -25.27 9.81 -3.29
C ASP A 197 -25.91 8.55 -2.67
N GLU A 198 -25.24 7.95 -1.68
CA GLU A 198 -25.77 6.81 -0.92
C GLU A 198 -26.81 7.22 0.14
N LYS A 199 -27.80 6.34 0.35
CA LYS A 199 -28.86 6.54 1.34
C LYS A 199 -28.32 6.40 2.76
N ASP A 200 -28.76 7.31 3.63
CA ASP A 200 -28.49 7.31 5.05
C ASP A 200 -29.06 6.07 5.76
N ARG A 201 -28.20 5.07 5.94
CA ARG A 201 -28.44 3.86 6.73
C ARG A 201 -27.35 3.74 7.77
N TYR A 202 -27.66 3.21 8.94
CA TYR A 202 -26.74 3.23 10.07
C TYR A 202 -26.64 1.87 10.75
N ILE A 203 -25.48 1.60 11.34
CA ILE A 203 -25.23 0.48 12.23
C ILE A 203 -24.61 0.99 13.52
N THR A 204 -25.02 0.43 14.65
CA THR A 204 -24.39 0.71 15.94
C THR A 204 -23.08 -0.05 16.04
N GLY A 205 -22.00 0.68 16.32
CA GLY A 205 -20.70 0.12 16.58
C GLY A 205 -20.49 -0.21 18.06
N ASP A 206 -19.40 -0.91 18.32
CA ASP A 206 -19.09 -1.48 19.63
C ASP A 206 -18.83 -0.42 20.72
N ASN A 207 -18.47 0.81 20.30
CA ASN A 207 -18.30 1.97 21.17
C ASN A 207 -19.60 2.74 21.42
N GLY A 208 -20.76 2.19 21.01
CA GLY A 208 -22.07 2.86 21.09
C GLY A 208 -22.29 3.96 20.04
N GLN A 209 -21.32 4.24 19.17
CA GLN A 209 -21.48 5.22 18.09
C GLN A 209 -22.27 4.64 16.92
N ARG A 210 -22.99 5.50 16.20
CA ARG A 210 -23.66 5.13 14.95
C ARG A 210 -22.74 5.39 13.77
N TYR A 211 -22.46 4.34 13.01
CA TYR A 211 -21.71 4.40 11.77
C TYR A 211 -22.68 4.34 10.59
N ARG A 212 -22.58 5.32 9.68
CA ARG A 212 -23.30 5.27 8.41
C ARG A 212 -22.72 4.17 7.52
N ILE A 213 -23.59 3.33 6.97
CA ILE A 213 -23.24 2.29 5.99
C ILE A 213 -22.77 2.97 4.70
N GLY A 214 -21.68 2.47 4.11
CA GLY A 214 -21.03 3.02 2.93
C GLY A 214 -19.89 4.01 3.23
N ASP A 215 -19.81 4.53 4.45
CA ASP A 215 -18.74 5.44 4.84
C ASP A 215 -17.47 4.69 5.26
N PHE A 216 -16.33 5.36 5.05
CA PHE A 216 -15.05 4.97 5.63
C PHE A 216 -14.74 5.86 6.82
N TYR A 217 -14.30 5.25 7.92
CA TYR A 217 -13.90 5.95 9.14
C TYR A 217 -12.45 5.63 9.46
N TYR A 218 -11.67 6.64 9.85
CA TYR A 218 -10.25 6.51 10.13
C TYR A 218 -9.92 6.92 11.56
N SER A 219 -9.15 6.08 12.24
CA SER A 219 -8.60 6.36 13.57
C SER A 219 -7.09 6.20 13.54
N TYR A 220 -6.36 7.15 14.14
CA TYR A 220 -4.90 7.22 14.03
C TYR A 220 -4.22 6.91 15.36
N THR A 221 -3.10 6.20 15.29
CA THR A 221 -2.20 5.86 16.41
C THR A 221 -0.78 6.32 16.09
N ASP A 222 0.14 6.21 17.05
CA ASP A 222 1.55 6.56 16.84
C ASP A 222 2.25 5.63 15.82
N SER A 223 1.77 4.39 15.68
CA SER A 223 2.37 3.36 14.83
C SER A 223 1.59 3.05 13.55
N GLY A 224 0.51 3.79 13.27
CA GLY A 224 -0.34 3.53 12.11
C GLY A 224 -1.77 4.01 12.27
N TYR A 225 -2.71 3.42 11.55
CA TYR A 225 -4.13 3.79 11.62
C TYR A 225 -5.05 2.60 11.36
N THR A 226 -6.29 2.73 11.78
CA THR A 226 -7.37 1.77 11.56
C THR A 226 -8.39 2.39 10.62
N GLU A 227 -8.78 1.67 9.59
CA GLU A 227 -9.93 1.96 8.73
C GLU A 227 -11.10 1.07 9.15
N LEU A 228 -12.28 1.66 9.36
CA LEU A 228 -13.54 0.95 9.54
C LEU A 228 -14.45 1.28 8.36
N HIS A 229 -15.01 0.25 7.73
CA HIS A 229 -15.96 0.40 6.65
C HIS A 229 -17.05 -0.68 6.76
N CYS A 230 -18.30 -0.26 6.74
CA CYS A 230 -19.46 -1.13 6.69
C CYS A 230 -20.15 -0.99 5.34
N MET A 231 -19.93 -1.93 4.43
CA MET A 231 -20.61 -1.94 3.12
C MET A 231 -22.10 -2.22 3.24
N ARG A 232 -22.47 -3.04 4.23
CA ARG A 232 -23.86 -3.43 4.55
C ARG A 232 -23.94 -3.84 6.03
N ALA A 233 -25.14 -3.99 6.56
CA ALA A 233 -25.37 -4.24 7.99
C ALA A 233 -24.67 -5.52 8.51
N ASP A 234 -24.54 -6.53 7.68
CA ASP A 234 -23.90 -7.82 7.97
C ASP A 234 -22.45 -7.91 7.44
N PHE A 235 -21.91 -6.83 6.86
CA PHE A 235 -20.55 -6.81 6.32
C PHE A 235 -19.83 -5.52 6.70
N CYS A 236 -19.18 -5.58 7.86
CA CYS A 236 -18.25 -4.57 8.34
C CYS A 236 -16.84 -5.14 8.39
N THR A 237 -15.88 -4.36 7.92
CA THR A 237 -14.46 -4.66 7.98
C THR A 237 -13.73 -3.59 8.78
N LYS A 238 -12.78 -4.03 9.59
CA LYS A 238 -11.83 -3.17 10.29
C LYS A 238 -10.43 -3.56 9.83
N THR A 239 -9.68 -2.61 9.26
CA THR A 239 -8.34 -2.86 8.74
C THR A 239 -7.31 -2.03 9.49
N ASP A 240 -6.39 -2.70 10.17
CA ASP A 240 -5.27 -2.07 10.87
C ASP A 240 -4.05 -1.99 9.95
N PHE A 241 -3.56 -0.78 9.68
CA PHE A 241 -2.36 -0.49 8.91
C PHE A 241 -1.22 -0.18 9.87
N ILE A 242 -0.24 -1.07 9.96
CA ILE A 242 0.85 -1.01 10.94
C ILE A 242 2.16 -0.69 10.22
N PHE A 243 2.85 0.34 10.68
CA PHE A 243 4.10 0.80 10.09
C PHE A 243 5.29 0.53 11.00
N ASP A 244 6.48 0.41 10.40
CA ASP A 244 7.72 0.31 11.16
C ASP A 244 8.24 1.69 11.60
N LYS A 245 9.28 1.70 12.43
CA LYS A 245 9.92 2.94 12.92
C LYS A 245 10.50 3.84 11.81
N LYS A 246 10.61 3.33 10.57
CA LYS A 246 11.07 4.06 9.38
C LYS A 246 9.89 4.57 8.55
N GLY A 247 8.65 4.43 9.02
CA GLY A 247 7.43 4.86 8.34
C GLY A 247 7.00 3.95 7.19
N ARG A 248 7.55 2.73 7.09
CA ARG A 248 7.20 1.76 6.03
C ARG A 248 6.04 0.89 6.49
N LEU A 249 5.04 0.70 5.63
CA LEU A 249 3.91 -0.18 5.92
C LEU A 249 4.43 -1.61 6.08
N LYS A 250 4.30 -2.17 7.28
CA LYS A 250 4.84 -3.47 7.65
C LYS A 250 3.78 -4.56 7.53
N LYS A 251 2.56 -4.25 7.96
CA LYS A 251 1.47 -5.22 8.05
C LYS A 251 0.13 -4.53 7.86
N GLU A 252 -0.78 -5.22 7.18
CA GLU A 252 -2.22 -4.94 7.23
C GLU A 252 -2.92 -6.12 7.89
N ILE A 253 -3.88 -5.84 8.76
CA ILE A 253 -4.69 -6.87 9.41
C ILE A 253 -6.14 -6.52 9.21
N VAL A 254 -6.88 -7.37 8.50
CA VAL A 254 -8.30 -7.17 8.21
C VAL A 254 -9.11 -8.06 9.13
N TYR A 255 -10.04 -7.47 9.84
CA TYR A 255 -11.04 -8.14 10.65
C TYR A 255 -12.41 -7.99 10.03
N LYS A 256 -13.23 -9.03 10.09
CA LYS A 256 -14.64 -9.00 9.71
C LYS A 256 -15.50 -9.09 10.96
N ARG A 257 -16.56 -8.28 11.02
CA ARG A 257 -17.56 -8.35 12.10
C ARG A 257 -18.41 -9.62 11.92
N THR A 258 -18.54 -10.41 12.98
CA THR A 258 -19.34 -11.66 13.00
C THR A 258 -20.50 -11.63 13.99
N GLY A 259 -20.52 -10.64 14.88
CA GLY A 259 -21.60 -10.42 15.84
C GLY A 259 -21.49 -9.04 16.48
N GLU A 260 -22.32 -8.80 17.50
CA GLU A 260 -22.16 -7.61 18.36
C GLU A 260 -20.85 -7.73 19.13
N ASN A 261 -19.96 -6.75 18.97
CA ASN A 261 -18.63 -6.72 19.61
C ASN A 261 -17.71 -7.91 19.26
N GLN A 262 -18.00 -8.64 18.19
CA GLN A 262 -17.21 -9.79 17.75
C GLN A 262 -16.55 -9.53 16.39
N TRP A 263 -15.23 -9.62 16.38
CA TRP A 263 -14.38 -9.43 15.21
C TRP A 263 -13.49 -10.65 15.03
N GLU A 264 -13.54 -11.23 13.83
CA GLU A 264 -12.67 -12.34 13.46
C GLU A 264 -11.62 -11.88 12.47
N LEU A 265 -10.40 -12.39 12.62
CA LEU A 265 -9.34 -12.17 11.64
C LEU A 265 -9.78 -12.75 10.30
N TYR A 266 -9.91 -11.90 9.29
CA TYR A 266 -10.35 -12.23 7.95
C TYR A 266 -9.15 -12.43 7.01
N ASP A 267 -8.26 -11.44 6.96
CA ASP A 267 -7.06 -11.46 6.12
C ASP A 267 -5.88 -10.78 6.83
N SER A 268 -4.67 -11.11 6.39
CA SER A 268 -3.49 -10.34 6.76
C SER A 268 -2.50 -10.23 5.62
N TYR A 269 -1.83 -9.08 5.54
CA TYR A 269 -0.85 -8.81 4.50
C TYR A 269 0.51 -8.48 5.09
N GLY A 270 1.55 -9.11 4.56
CA GLY A 270 2.95 -8.83 4.91
C GLY A 270 3.65 -8.06 3.79
N TYR A 271 4.48 -7.09 4.19
CA TYR A 271 5.24 -6.26 3.27
C TYR A 271 6.75 -6.50 3.38
N PHE A 272 7.40 -6.72 2.25
CA PHE A 272 8.82 -7.00 2.16
C PHE A 272 9.50 -6.01 1.21
N TYR A 273 10.50 -5.29 1.72
CA TYR A 273 11.17 -4.20 1.01
C TYR A 273 12.56 -4.63 0.55
N PHE A 274 12.88 -4.39 -0.72
CA PHE A 274 14.16 -4.76 -1.34
C PHE A 274 14.85 -3.54 -1.92
N TYR A 275 16.14 -3.42 -1.64
CA TYR A 275 17.00 -2.32 -2.11
C TYR A 275 18.08 -2.88 -3.04
N LYS A 276 18.56 -2.08 -3.99
CA LYS A 276 19.77 -2.35 -4.79
C LYS A 276 20.97 -1.72 -4.07
N ASP A 277 22.15 -2.30 -4.30
CA ASP A 277 23.41 -1.71 -3.86
C ASP A 277 23.57 -0.32 -4.46
N GLY A 278 23.99 0.64 -3.64
CA GLY A 278 24.12 2.05 -4.02
C GLY A 278 22.83 2.89 -3.96
N ASN A 279 21.66 2.33 -3.62
CA ASN A 279 20.48 3.16 -3.34
C ASN A 279 20.73 4.00 -2.06
N PRO A 280 20.64 5.34 -2.09
CA PRO A 280 20.96 6.18 -0.92
C PRO A 280 19.95 6.06 0.22
N HIS A 281 18.73 5.60 -0.08
CA HIS A 281 17.70 5.26 0.91
C HIS A 281 17.75 3.79 1.31
N ASN A 282 18.75 3.06 0.82
CA ASN A 282 19.13 1.79 1.38
C ASN A 282 19.61 2.06 2.81
N ASN A 283 18.65 2.08 3.73
CA ASN A 283 18.92 2.12 5.16
C ASN A 283 19.52 0.79 5.65
N ILE A 284 20.13 -0.01 4.77
CA ILE A 284 21.33 -0.77 5.10
C ILE A 284 22.43 0.26 5.41
N ARG A 285 22.28 0.96 6.55
CA ARG A 285 23.42 0.98 7.44
C ARG A 285 23.70 -0.50 7.68
N ILE A 286 24.90 -0.95 7.36
CA ILE A 286 25.46 -2.19 7.90
C ILE A 286 25.63 -1.95 9.41
N GLY A 287 24.50 -1.80 10.09
CA GLY A 287 24.38 -1.65 11.52
C GLY A 287 23.65 -2.90 11.94
N LYS A 288 24.39 -3.84 12.55
CA LYS A 288 24.03 -4.78 13.61
C LYS A 288 22.55 -5.19 13.83
N VAL A 289 21.73 -5.36 12.79
CA VAL A 289 20.31 -5.71 12.97
C VAL A 289 19.97 -6.97 12.17
N SER A 290 19.83 -8.09 12.88
CA SER A 290 19.32 -9.41 12.46
C SER A 290 20.15 -10.32 11.55
N GLY A 291 21.32 -9.91 11.06
CA GLY A 291 22.26 -10.85 10.42
C GLY A 291 22.73 -10.52 9.01
N ARG A 292 23.58 -11.37 8.44
CA ARG A 292 24.13 -11.32 7.09
C ARG A 292 23.59 -12.46 6.25
N VAL A 293 23.39 -12.22 4.95
CA VAL A 293 23.03 -13.25 3.99
C VAL A 293 23.94 -13.16 2.78
N TYR A 294 24.54 -14.27 2.37
CA TYR A 294 25.39 -14.36 1.18
C TYR A 294 25.30 -15.73 0.53
N GLY A 295 25.68 -15.79 -0.75
CA GLY A 295 25.62 -17.03 -1.53
C GLY A 295 26.93 -17.79 -1.47
N THR A 296 26.82 -19.11 -1.48
CA THR A 296 27.93 -20.08 -1.56
C THR A 296 27.63 -21.09 -2.66
N VAL A 297 28.57 -21.99 -2.95
CA VAL A 297 28.31 -23.11 -3.86
C VAL A 297 27.18 -23.96 -3.29
N GLY A 298 26.09 -24.17 -4.03
CA GLY A 298 24.98 -25.05 -3.60
C GLY A 298 24.13 -24.55 -2.42
N GLY A 299 24.21 -23.27 -2.06
CA GLY A 299 23.26 -22.68 -1.11
C GLY A 299 23.55 -21.25 -0.67
N ALA A 300 22.61 -20.65 0.06
CA ALA A 300 22.81 -19.38 0.76
C ALA A 300 23.17 -19.62 2.22
N VAL A 301 23.95 -18.72 2.81
CA VAL A 301 24.30 -18.73 4.24
C VAL A 301 23.66 -17.53 4.90
N VAL A 302 23.05 -17.76 6.06
CA VAL A 302 22.49 -16.75 6.96
C VAL A 302 23.28 -16.77 8.26
N GLU A 303 23.84 -15.64 8.67
CA GLU A 303 24.53 -15.46 9.95
C GLU A 303 23.73 -14.46 10.79
N THR A 304 23.23 -14.82 11.95
CA THR A 304 22.40 -13.92 12.78
C THR A 304 22.75 -14.03 14.27
N GLU A 305 22.65 -12.92 15.00
CA GLU A 305 22.85 -12.90 16.47
C GLU A 305 21.56 -13.22 17.25
N GLN A 306 20.42 -13.34 16.56
CA GLN A 306 19.11 -13.59 17.16
C GLN A 306 18.27 -14.53 16.29
N THR A 307 17.19 -15.08 16.85
CA THR A 307 16.24 -15.86 16.06
C THR A 307 15.52 -14.96 15.04
N VAL A 308 15.47 -15.39 13.79
CA VAL A 308 14.84 -14.68 12.67
C VAL A 308 13.93 -15.61 11.87
N GLU A 309 12.82 -15.07 11.35
CA GLU A 309 12.10 -15.70 10.24
C GLU A 309 12.84 -15.40 8.93
N ALA A 310 13.29 -16.47 8.26
CA ALA A 310 13.87 -16.39 6.94
C ALA A 310 12.89 -16.88 5.87
N ALA A 311 12.69 -16.11 4.80
CA ALA A 311 11.95 -16.55 3.62
C ALA A 311 12.75 -16.33 2.34
N VAL A 312 12.90 -17.37 1.53
CA VAL A 312 13.61 -17.39 0.25
C VAL A 312 12.60 -17.32 -0.88
N TYR A 313 12.89 -16.45 -1.84
CA TYR A 313 12.14 -16.29 -3.07
C TYR A 313 13.10 -16.40 -4.26
N THR A 314 12.61 -16.85 -5.41
CA THR A 314 13.32 -16.70 -6.68
C THR A 314 13.45 -15.21 -7.02
N PHE A 315 14.31 -14.85 -7.98
CA PHE A 315 14.37 -13.47 -8.47
C PHE A 315 13.02 -12.95 -9.02
N GLY A 316 12.22 -13.84 -9.61
CA GLY A 316 10.85 -13.55 -10.05
C GLY A 316 9.86 -13.41 -8.89
N GLY A 317 10.29 -13.65 -7.66
CA GLY A 317 9.47 -13.58 -6.46
C GLY A 317 8.69 -14.86 -6.14
N GLN A 318 8.92 -15.98 -6.80
CA GLN A 318 8.22 -17.21 -6.39
C GLN A 318 8.76 -17.69 -5.03
N PRO A 319 7.90 -18.02 -4.05
CA PRO A 319 8.36 -18.53 -2.76
C PRO A 319 9.06 -19.88 -2.95
N VAL A 320 10.26 -20.03 -2.40
CA VAL A 320 11.06 -21.25 -2.45
C VAL A 320 11.01 -21.97 -1.11
N LYS A 321 11.25 -21.25 -0.02
CA LYS A 321 11.33 -21.83 1.32
C LYS A 321 11.08 -20.78 2.40
N ARG A 322 10.44 -21.15 3.51
CA ARG A 322 10.38 -20.35 4.74
C ARG A 322 10.82 -21.20 5.92
N GLN A 323 11.64 -20.64 6.80
CA GLN A 323 12.15 -21.34 7.99
C GLN A 323 12.50 -20.36 9.10
N HIS A 324 12.36 -20.81 10.34
CA HIS A 324 12.93 -20.11 11.50
C HIS A 324 14.41 -20.46 11.61
N ILE A 325 15.26 -19.45 11.78
CA ILE A 325 16.70 -19.59 11.93
C ILE A 325 17.08 -19.04 13.30
N GLY A 326 17.66 -19.88 14.15
CA GLY A 326 18.20 -19.46 15.45
C GLY A 326 19.46 -18.61 15.30
N ALA A 327 19.95 -18.05 16.41
CA ALA A 327 21.25 -17.38 16.42
C ALA A 327 22.38 -18.32 15.97
N GLY A 328 23.37 -17.77 15.28
CA GLY A 328 24.49 -18.48 14.66
C GLY A 328 24.43 -18.47 13.14
N THR A 329 25.12 -19.44 12.53
CA THR A 329 25.24 -19.57 11.08
C THR A 329 24.41 -20.75 10.58
N THR A 330 23.52 -20.52 9.64
CA THR A 330 22.67 -21.54 9.01
C THR A 330 22.82 -21.50 7.51
N ARG A 331 23.04 -22.67 6.90
CA ARG A 331 23.03 -22.84 5.45
C ARG A 331 21.64 -23.23 4.97
N ILE A 332 21.19 -22.57 3.92
CA ILE A 332 19.96 -22.85 3.19
C ILE A 332 20.36 -23.47 1.84
N PRO A 333 20.19 -24.79 1.66
CA PRO A 333 20.45 -25.43 0.38
C PRO A 333 19.58 -24.84 -0.71
N LEU A 334 20.20 -24.37 -1.78
CA LEU A 334 19.56 -23.75 -2.94
C LEU A 334 20.38 -24.11 -4.18
N PRO A 335 19.76 -24.38 -5.33
CA PRO A 335 20.49 -24.53 -6.58
C PRO A 335 21.15 -23.21 -7.00
N ALA A 336 22.09 -23.28 -7.95
CA ALA A 336 22.73 -22.10 -8.51
C ALA A 336 21.67 -21.16 -9.13
N GLY A 337 21.77 -19.87 -8.82
CA GLY A 337 20.78 -18.90 -9.29
C GLY A 337 20.70 -17.62 -8.47
N PHE A 338 19.79 -16.74 -8.87
CA PHE A 338 19.55 -15.47 -8.21
C PHE A 338 18.29 -15.53 -7.34
N TYR A 339 18.47 -15.22 -6.05
CA TYR A 339 17.44 -15.30 -5.02
C TYR A 339 17.24 -13.98 -4.29
N LEU A 340 16.04 -13.84 -3.74
CA LEU A 340 15.66 -12.81 -2.79
C LEU A 340 15.42 -13.49 -1.44
N ILE A 341 16.23 -13.22 -0.43
CA ILE A 341 16.11 -13.82 0.90
C ILE A 341 15.73 -12.74 1.90
N THR A 342 14.65 -12.94 2.64
CA THR A 342 14.20 -12.00 3.67
C THR A 342 14.55 -12.51 5.06
N LEU A 343 15.01 -11.63 5.94
CA LEU A 343 15.15 -11.87 7.39
C LEU A 343 14.23 -10.91 8.14
N ASN A 344 13.22 -11.41 8.86
CA ASN A 344 12.23 -10.60 9.59
C ASN A 344 11.63 -9.45 8.75
N GLY A 345 11.38 -9.68 7.47
CA GLY A 345 10.84 -8.68 6.54
C GLY A 345 11.87 -7.84 5.78
N THR A 346 13.16 -7.95 6.10
CA THR A 346 14.26 -7.24 5.41
C THR A 346 14.83 -8.10 4.29
N GLY A 347 14.74 -7.66 3.03
CA GLY A 347 15.19 -8.43 1.86
C GLY A 347 16.67 -8.26 1.49
N HIS A 348 17.31 -9.37 1.11
CA HIS A 348 18.68 -9.50 0.64
C HIS A 348 18.68 -10.13 -0.76
N LYS A 349 19.48 -9.60 -1.68
CA LYS A 349 19.72 -10.21 -3.00
C LYS A 349 20.92 -11.13 -2.91
N VAL A 350 20.76 -12.37 -3.34
CA VAL A 350 21.77 -13.42 -3.13
C VAL A 350 21.99 -14.18 -4.42
N VAL A 351 23.25 -14.24 -4.86
CA VAL A 351 23.68 -15.08 -5.98
C VAL A 351 24.28 -16.36 -5.42
N VAL A 352 23.57 -17.47 -5.60
CA VAL A 352 24.06 -18.81 -5.23
C VAL A 352 24.88 -19.36 -6.39
N LYS A 353 26.08 -19.86 -6.07
CA LYS A 353 27.03 -20.37 -7.07
C LYS A 353 26.83 -21.85 -7.35
#